data_AF-A0A1V4X767-F1
#
_entry.id   AF-A0A1V4X767-F1
#
_cell.length_a   1.000
_cell.length_b   1.000
_cell.length_c   1.000
_cell.angle_alpha   90.00
_cell.angle_beta   90.00
_cell.angle_gamma   90.00
#
_symmetry.space_group_name_H-M   'P 1'
#
loop_
_entity.id
_entity.type
_entity.pdbx_description
1 polymer ?
#
loop_
_entity_poly.entity_id
_entity_poly.type
_entity_poly.pdbx_seq_one_letter_code
_entity_poly.pdbx_strand_id
1 'polypeptide(L)'
;MLKTQKQVELKGGLDPRLMTGWFIEQVRGLRIRSLWVSADHPSYEQQSIEAIGKLTRAGFTQRHIFCYVLVGWDGETMHDATARLRRIYLAGAMPFAQPYDKISDKAWRRFAKTWSRPAVTKAVMRECAISG
;
A
#
# COMPACT_ATOMS: atom_id res chain seq x y z
N MET A 1 4.34 20.54 -17.16
CA MET A 1 3.33 19.63 -17.73
C MET A 1 2.45 18.96 -16.67
N LEU A 2 2.97 18.49 -15.51
CA LEU A 2 2.12 17.88 -14.46
C LEU A 2 1.43 18.86 -13.49
N LYS A 3 2.07 19.99 -13.16
CA LYS A 3 1.53 20.96 -12.17
C LYS A 3 0.17 21.58 -12.56
N THR A 4 -0.14 21.60 -13.85
CA THR A 4 -1.41 22.12 -14.37
C THR A 4 -2.51 21.06 -14.43
N GLN A 5 -2.15 19.76 -14.39
CA GLN A 5 -3.11 18.67 -14.39
C GLN A 5 -3.87 18.61 -13.07
N LYS A 6 -5.11 18.13 -13.13
CA LYS A 6 -5.95 17.86 -11.96
C LYS A 6 -6.05 16.35 -11.78
N GLN A 7 -6.17 15.91 -10.52
CA GLN A 7 -6.40 14.50 -10.19
C GLN A 7 -5.32 13.55 -10.73
N VAL A 8 -4.05 13.91 -10.58
CA VAL A 8 -2.92 13.09 -11.03
C VAL A 8 -2.91 11.75 -10.30
N GLU A 9 -2.78 10.66 -11.05
CA GLU A 9 -2.69 9.30 -10.49
C GLU A 9 -1.34 8.67 -10.84
N LEU A 10 -0.56 8.32 -9.83
CA LEU A 10 0.73 7.62 -9.97
C LEU A 10 0.55 6.14 -9.62
N LYS A 11 0.07 5.35 -10.57
CA LYS A 11 -0.33 3.94 -10.38
C LYS A 11 0.75 2.91 -10.70
N GLY A 12 1.93 3.35 -11.14
CA GLY A 12 2.99 2.45 -11.63
C GLY A 12 3.74 1.66 -10.56
N GLY A 13 3.48 1.89 -9.27
CA GLY A 13 4.31 1.35 -8.19
C GLY A 13 5.58 2.19 -8.02
N LEU A 14 5.51 3.18 -7.13
CA LEU A 14 6.62 4.02 -6.74
C LEU A 14 7.55 3.20 -5.87
N ASP A 15 8.80 3.07 -6.31
CA ASP A 15 9.84 2.40 -5.53
C ASP A 15 10.12 3.20 -4.26
N PRO A 16 9.93 2.61 -3.06
CA PRO A 16 10.15 3.31 -1.80
C PRO A 16 11.58 3.83 -1.62
N ARG A 17 12.57 3.23 -2.30
CA ARG A 17 13.97 3.66 -2.27
C ARG A 17 14.19 4.99 -2.97
N LEU A 18 13.34 5.35 -3.92
CA LEU A 18 13.40 6.61 -4.67
C LEU A 18 12.60 7.75 -4.00
N MET A 19 11.91 7.46 -2.90
CA MET A 19 11.11 8.43 -2.14
C MET A 19 11.99 9.27 -1.19
N THR A 20 12.89 10.02 -1.82
CA THR A 20 13.75 11.03 -1.19
C THR A 20 12.96 12.28 -0.81
N GLY A 21 13.53 13.16 0.01
CA GLY A 21 12.89 14.44 0.35
C GLY A 21 12.56 15.28 -0.88
N TRP A 22 13.46 15.32 -1.87
CA TRP A 22 13.22 16.00 -3.14
C TRP A 22 12.02 15.43 -3.88
N PHE A 23 11.91 14.09 -3.98
CA PHE A 23 10.77 13.44 -4.64
C PHE A 23 9.45 13.81 -3.97
N ILE A 24 9.41 13.75 -2.63
CA ILE A 24 8.22 14.09 -1.84
C ILE A 24 7.80 15.53 -2.10
N GLU A 25 8.74 16.48 -2.16
CA GLU A 25 8.45 17.88 -2.48
C GLU A 25 7.90 18.06 -3.90
N GLN A 26 8.43 17.33 -4.89
CA GLN A 26 7.90 17.38 -6.25
C GLN A 26 6.45 16.90 -6.30
N VAL A 27 6.13 15.78 -5.63
CA VAL A 27 4.79 15.19 -5.63
C VAL A 27 3.81 16.05 -4.81
N ARG A 28 4.26 16.66 -3.70
CA ARG A 28 3.47 17.60 -2.88
C ARG A 28 3.00 18.81 -3.68
N GLY A 29 3.79 19.25 -4.66
CA GLY A 29 3.43 20.33 -5.58
C GLY A 29 2.39 19.95 -6.66
N LEU A 30 1.91 18.71 -6.69
CA LEU A 30 0.93 18.22 -7.67
C LEU A 30 -0.45 18.05 -7.05
N ARG A 31 -1.49 18.13 -7.90
CA ARG A 31 -2.87 17.81 -7.50
C ARG A 31 -3.12 16.30 -7.55
N ILE A 32 -2.50 15.57 -6.63
CA ILE A 32 -2.56 14.10 -6.57
C ILE A 32 -3.95 13.62 -6.16
N ARG A 33 -4.49 12.69 -6.94
CA ARG A 33 -5.66 11.88 -6.56
C ARG A 33 -5.23 10.59 -5.88
N SER A 34 -4.24 9.89 -6.43
CA SER A 34 -3.68 8.70 -5.81
C SER A 34 -2.22 8.48 -6.18
N LEU A 35 -1.45 7.92 -5.27
CA LEU A 35 -0.10 7.44 -5.50
C LEU A 35 0.03 6.04 -4.92
N TRP A 36 0.79 5.18 -5.59
CA TRP A 36 0.87 3.76 -5.28
C TRP A 36 2.32 3.40 -5.00
N VAL A 37 2.64 3.00 -3.78
CA VAL A 37 3.98 2.55 -3.36
C VAL A 37 4.10 1.04 -3.57
N SER A 38 5.25 0.54 -4.01
CA SER A 38 5.48 -0.92 -4.10
C SER A 38 6.09 -1.48 -2.80
N ALA A 39 5.65 -2.67 -2.42
CA ALA A 39 6.16 -3.46 -1.30
C ALA A 39 6.29 -4.92 -1.75
N ASP A 40 7.22 -5.15 -2.67
CA ASP A 40 7.31 -6.39 -3.44
C ASP A 40 7.98 -7.55 -2.68
N HIS A 41 8.79 -7.26 -1.67
CA HIS A 41 9.51 -8.29 -0.93
C HIS A 41 9.45 -8.02 0.58
N PRO A 42 9.28 -9.05 1.43
CA PRO A 42 9.25 -8.88 2.89
C PRO A 42 10.47 -8.14 3.44
N SER A 43 11.67 -8.38 2.91
CA SER A 43 12.90 -7.69 3.36
C SER A 43 12.92 -6.17 3.09
N TYR A 44 12.05 -5.66 2.20
CA TYR A 44 11.95 -4.23 1.87
C TYR A 44 10.68 -3.58 2.44
N GLU A 45 9.94 -4.30 3.28
CA GLU A 45 8.69 -3.80 3.86
C GLU A 45 8.93 -2.54 4.70
N GLN A 46 10.00 -2.53 5.49
CA GLN A 46 10.31 -1.40 6.36
C GLN A 46 10.56 -0.10 5.57
N GLN A 47 11.28 -0.19 4.45
CA GLN A 47 11.50 0.95 3.55
C GLN A 47 10.17 1.45 2.97
N SER A 48 9.24 0.55 2.67
CA SER A 48 7.90 0.88 2.18
C SER A 48 7.10 1.63 3.26
N ILE A 49 7.13 1.17 4.51
CA ILE A 49 6.50 1.82 5.66
C ILE A 49 7.07 3.22 5.88
N GLU A 50 8.40 3.37 5.82
CA GLU A 50 9.06 4.66 5.98
C GLU A 50 8.70 5.64 4.86
N ALA A 51 8.62 5.16 3.63
CA ALA A 51 8.20 5.93 2.47
C ALA A 51 6.75 6.42 2.60
N ILE A 52 5.84 5.55 3.07
CA ILE A 52 4.47 5.92 3.43
C ILE A 52 4.46 6.98 4.53
N GLY A 53 5.27 6.81 5.58
CA GLY A 53 5.39 7.79 6.66
C GLY A 53 5.86 9.17 6.19
N LYS A 54 6.78 9.23 5.22
CA LYS A 54 7.20 10.50 4.58
C LYS A 54 6.05 11.18 3.86
N LEU A 55 5.24 10.43 3.11
CA LEU A 55 4.06 10.96 2.42
C LEU A 55 3.01 11.46 3.40
N THR A 56 2.74 10.71 4.47
CA THR A 56 1.79 11.10 5.51
C THR A 56 2.23 12.42 6.16
N ARG A 57 3.52 12.55 6.51
CA ARG A 57 4.09 13.82 7.02
C ARG A 57 4.01 14.98 6.03
N ALA A 58 4.02 14.69 4.73
CA ALA A 58 3.87 15.69 3.67
C ALA A 58 2.40 16.12 3.43
N GLY A 59 1.44 15.58 4.20
CA GLY A 59 0.03 15.95 4.13
C GLY A 59 -0.84 15.02 3.27
N PHE A 60 -0.26 13.95 2.71
CA PHE A 60 -1.07 12.92 2.08
C PHE A 60 -1.79 12.08 3.14
N THR A 61 -2.97 11.58 2.79
CA THR A 61 -3.78 10.75 3.69
C THR A 61 -3.98 9.36 3.09
N GLN A 62 -4.53 8.44 3.87
CA GLN A 62 -4.86 7.07 3.42
C GLN A 62 -5.85 7.02 2.23
N ARG A 63 -6.50 8.15 1.88
CA ARG A 63 -7.31 8.26 0.65
C ARG A 63 -6.46 8.48 -0.61
N HIS A 64 -5.26 9.01 -0.46
CA HIS A 64 -4.30 9.28 -1.53
C HIS A 64 -3.27 8.16 -1.68
N ILE A 65 -2.81 7.60 -0.55
CA ILE A 65 -1.70 6.65 -0.53
C ILE A 65 -2.24 5.23 -0.62
N PHE A 66 -1.86 4.52 -1.67
CA PHE A 66 -2.08 3.09 -1.83
C PHE A 66 -0.74 2.37 -1.82
N CYS A 67 -0.74 1.08 -1.48
CA CYS A 67 0.47 0.27 -1.51
C CYS A 67 0.18 -1.11 -2.07
N TYR A 68 0.87 -1.46 -3.15
CA TYR A 68 0.90 -2.80 -3.70
C TYR A 68 1.78 -3.67 -2.82
N VAL A 69 1.20 -4.73 -2.24
CA VAL A 69 1.91 -5.66 -1.37
C VAL A 69 1.87 -7.02 -2.03
N LEU A 70 3.04 -7.50 -2.45
CA LEU A 70 3.18 -8.83 -2.98
C LEU A 70 3.09 -9.86 -1.83
N VAL A 71 2.25 -10.88 -2.00
CA VAL A 71 1.94 -11.88 -0.95
C VAL A 71 2.01 -13.32 -1.47
N GLY A 72 2.26 -14.28 -0.58
CA GLY A 72 2.30 -15.72 -0.87
C GLY A 72 3.61 -16.22 -1.48
N TRP A 73 4.68 -15.42 -1.40
CA TRP A 73 6.04 -15.81 -1.81
C TRP A 73 6.73 -16.66 -0.75
N ASP A 74 7.53 -17.65 -1.17
CA ASP A 74 8.44 -18.43 -0.32
C ASP A 74 7.82 -18.98 0.99
N GLY A 75 6.68 -19.66 0.86
CA GLY A 75 6.00 -20.27 1.99
C GLY A 75 5.23 -19.30 2.91
N GLU A 76 5.18 -18.00 2.58
CA GLU A 76 4.41 -17.00 3.33
C GLU A 76 2.95 -17.44 3.48
N THR A 77 2.44 -17.44 4.72
CA THR A 77 1.06 -17.79 5.00
C THR A 77 0.14 -16.56 4.88
N MET A 78 -1.18 -16.78 4.79
CA MET A 78 -2.14 -15.66 4.83
C MET A 78 -2.11 -14.91 6.18
N HIS A 79 -1.66 -15.55 7.25
CA HIS A 79 -1.47 -14.90 8.55
C HIS A 79 -0.31 -13.91 8.48
N ASP A 80 0.83 -14.33 7.94
CA ASP A 80 2.00 -13.47 7.74
C ASP A 80 1.67 -12.30 6.80
N ALA A 81 1.03 -12.60 5.67
CA ALA A 81 0.56 -11.59 4.73
C ALA A 81 -0.42 -10.61 5.39
N THR A 82 -1.33 -11.09 6.24
CA THR A 82 -2.25 -10.23 7.01
C THR A 82 -1.48 -9.28 7.92
N ALA A 83 -0.46 -9.77 8.64
CA ALA A 83 0.35 -8.93 9.50
C ALA A 83 1.05 -7.81 8.72
N ARG A 84 1.61 -8.12 7.54
CA ARG A 84 2.23 -7.14 6.64
C ARG A 84 1.23 -6.09 6.14
N LEU A 85 0.08 -6.54 5.64
CA LEU A 85 -0.97 -5.65 5.14
C LEU A 85 -1.51 -4.71 6.24
N ARG A 86 -1.61 -5.21 7.49
CA ARG A 86 -1.97 -4.39 8.66
C ARG A 86 -0.91 -3.32 8.95
N ARG A 87 0.38 -3.66 8.91
CA ARG A 87 1.47 -2.67 9.13
C ARG A 87 1.42 -1.56 8.08
N ILE A 88 1.22 -1.91 6.81
CA ILE A 88 1.03 -0.93 5.72
C ILE A 88 -0.20 -0.06 5.95
N TYR A 89 -1.31 -0.64 6.41
CA TYR A 89 -2.51 0.11 6.75
C TYR A 89 -2.24 1.13 7.87
N LEU A 90 -1.62 0.69 8.96
CA LEU A 90 -1.31 1.51 10.13
C LEU A 90 -0.27 2.60 9.83
N ALA A 91 0.63 2.36 8.88
CA ALA A 91 1.58 3.37 8.40
C ALA A 91 0.90 4.55 7.69
N GLY A 92 -0.34 4.37 7.23
CA GLY A 92 -1.15 5.43 6.60
C GLY A 92 -1.48 5.18 5.13
N ALA A 93 -1.16 4.02 4.56
CA ALA A 93 -1.54 3.64 3.21
C ALA A 93 -2.77 2.73 3.18
N MET A 94 -3.46 2.67 2.05
CA MET A 94 -4.43 1.62 1.77
C MET A 94 -3.68 0.44 1.13
N PRO A 95 -3.53 -0.71 1.83
CA PRO A 95 -2.86 -1.87 1.25
C PRO A 95 -3.69 -2.46 0.10
N PHE A 96 -3.00 -3.11 -0.84
CA PHE A 96 -3.58 -3.83 -1.97
C PHE A 96 -2.77 -5.12 -2.18
N ALA A 97 -3.33 -6.26 -1.80
CA ALA A 97 -2.64 -7.54 -1.90
C ALA A 97 -2.55 -8.05 -3.35
N GLN A 98 -1.35 -8.47 -3.76
CA GLN A 98 -1.06 -9.08 -5.06
C GLN A 98 -0.44 -10.47 -4.84
N PRO A 99 -1.19 -11.57 -5.05
CA PRO A 99 -0.64 -12.91 -4.91
C PRO A 99 0.46 -13.17 -5.94
N TYR A 100 1.66 -13.53 -5.50
CA TYR A 100 2.75 -14.00 -6.36
C TYR A 100 2.59 -15.49 -6.63
N ASP A 101 2.46 -15.89 -7.89
CA ASP A 101 2.35 -17.31 -8.32
C ASP A 101 1.25 -18.13 -7.61
N LYS A 102 0.33 -17.46 -6.91
CA LYS A 102 -0.84 -18.06 -6.24
C LYS A 102 -2.16 -17.61 -6.86
N ILE A 103 -2.13 -17.08 -8.08
CA ILE A 103 -3.34 -16.53 -8.72
C ILE A 103 -4.35 -17.63 -9.11
N SER A 104 -3.89 -18.86 -9.35
CA SER A 104 -4.77 -20.02 -9.60
C SER A 104 -5.43 -20.51 -8.30
N ASP A 105 -4.79 -20.31 -7.15
CA ASP A 105 -5.30 -20.71 -5.84
C ASP A 105 -6.53 -19.89 -5.45
N LYS A 106 -7.64 -20.60 -5.18
CA LYS A 106 -8.93 -19.98 -4.85
C LYS A 106 -8.90 -19.26 -3.49
N ALA A 107 -8.16 -19.78 -2.51
CA ALA A 107 -8.03 -19.18 -1.20
C ALA A 107 -7.25 -17.87 -1.30
N TRP A 108 -6.11 -17.86 -2.00
CA TRP A 108 -5.31 -16.65 -2.21
C TRP A 108 -6.03 -15.58 -3.04
N ARG A 109 -6.80 -15.98 -4.05
CA ARG A 109 -7.68 -15.03 -4.77
C ARG A 109 -8.73 -14.40 -3.86
N ARG A 110 -9.38 -15.20 -3.00
CA ARG A 110 -10.37 -14.68 -2.04
C ARG A 110 -9.70 -13.72 -1.06
N PHE A 111 -8.54 -14.10 -0.53
CA PHE A 111 -7.73 -13.26 0.34
C PHE A 111 -7.38 -11.92 -0.33
N ALA A 112 -6.84 -11.95 -1.54
CA ALA A 112 -6.51 -10.74 -2.29
C ALA A 112 -7.73 -9.87 -2.55
N LYS A 113 -8.89 -10.45 -2.86
CA LYS A 113 -10.15 -9.71 -3.04
C LYS A 113 -10.59 -8.97 -1.77
N THR A 114 -10.36 -9.55 -0.60
CA THR A 114 -10.63 -8.89 0.69
C THR A 114 -9.75 -7.65 0.86
N TRP A 115 -8.45 -7.77 0.56
CA TRP A 115 -7.46 -6.72 0.79
C TRP A 115 -7.29 -5.72 -0.36
N SER A 116 -7.90 -5.94 -1.53
CA SER A 116 -7.87 -5.03 -2.68
C SER A 116 -9.07 -4.08 -2.75
N ARG A 117 -10.03 -4.22 -1.82
CA ARG A 117 -11.26 -3.41 -1.78
C ARG A 117 -11.25 -2.52 -0.54
N PRO A 118 -11.06 -1.18 -0.65
CA PRO A 118 -10.89 -0.31 0.50
C PRO A 118 -11.99 -0.38 1.56
N ALA A 119 -13.25 -0.58 1.16
CA ALA A 119 -14.36 -0.74 2.10
C ALA A 119 -14.24 -2.02 2.94
N VAL A 120 -13.82 -3.13 2.31
CA VAL A 120 -13.63 -4.42 2.97
C VAL A 120 -12.38 -4.38 3.85
N THR A 121 -11.27 -3.85 3.35
CA THR A 121 -10.04 -3.62 4.14
C THR A 121 -10.34 -2.84 5.42
N LYS A 122 -11.12 -1.74 5.32
CA LYS A 122 -11.51 -0.96 6.50
C LYS A 122 -12.39 -1.74 7.48
N ALA A 123 -13.28 -2.60 7.00
CA ALA A 123 -14.10 -3.45 7.86
C ALA A 123 -13.21 -4.44 8.64
N VAL A 124 -12.31 -5.14 7.94
CA VAL A 124 -11.33 -6.06 8.55
C VAL A 124 -10.49 -5.35 9.62
N MET A 125 -10.01 -4.14 9.33
CA MET A 125 -9.20 -3.37 10.29
C MET A 125 -9.99 -2.90 11.52
N ARG A 126 -11.31 -2.65 11.38
CA ARG A 126 -12.17 -2.29 12.51
C ARG A 126 -12.45 -3.47 13.42
N GLU A 127 -12.78 -4.64 12.85
CA GLU A 127 -12.99 -5.87 13.61
C GLU A 127 -11.74 -6.24 14.41
N CYS A 128 -10.57 -6.13 13.79
CA CYS A 128 -9.28 -6.36 14.45
C CYS A 128 -8.97 -5.38 15.60
N ALA A 129 -9.57 -4.19 15.62
CA ALA A 129 -9.36 -3.18 16.66
C ALA A 129 -10.33 -3.34 17.85
N ILE A 130 -11.41 -4.11 17.68
CA ILE A 130 -12.40 -4.39 18.72
C ILE A 130 -12.03 -5.67 19.49
N SER A 131 -11.33 -6.60 18.84
CA SER A 131 -10.97 -7.90 19.40
C SER A 131 -9.62 -7.95 20.13
N GLY A 132 -8.94 -6.81 20.31
CA GLY A 132 -7.64 -6.70 20.99
C GLY A 132 -7.66 -5.63 22.05
#